data_AF-A0A0D5YWZ4-F1
#
_entry.id   AF-A0A0D5YWZ4-F1
#
_cell.length_a   1.000
_cell.length_b   1.000
_cell.length_c   1.000
_cell.angle_alpha   90.00
_cell.angle_beta   90.00
_cell.angle_gamma   90.00
#
_symmetry.space_group_name_H-M   'P 1'
#
loop_
_entity.id
_entity.type
_entity.pdbx_description
1 polymer ?
#
loop_
_entity_poly.entity_id
_entity_poly.type
_entity_poly.pdbx_seq_one_letter_code
_entity_poly.pdbx_strand_id
1 'polypeptide(L)'
;MKRTILFAIFLCSAFAFSSEGKDTLLVGYAPAAPFIIEKEVGRLEGINVWLWKRVSEDLGLPYTMVRMNFSQMLDSLKAGNIDVCINPLTITSDRSKEMEFTDSFYASHSTIVVAKKSSFQKIKQFVQSFFQLNFLRGFLLLFFILMFFGILAWLFERRKNPQDFRPGAKGLWDGLWWSVVTLTTVGYGDKAPKTRMGKITALALCLQACYLFRA
;
A
#
# COMPACT_ATOMS: atom_id res chain seq x y z
N MET A 1 -49.02 76.40 -44.40
CA MET A 1 -48.44 75.48 -45.41
C MET A 1 -48.17 74.16 -44.69
N LYS A 2 -49.10 73.21 -44.76
CA LYS A 2 -49.19 72.11 -45.75
C LYS A 2 -48.20 70.96 -45.45
N ARG A 3 -48.81 69.82 -45.05
CA ARG A 3 -48.49 68.40 -45.39
C ARG A 3 -47.33 67.77 -44.57
N THR A 4 -47.41 66.57 -43.99
CA THR A 4 -47.99 65.28 -44.43
C THR A 4 -48.05 64.33 -43.20
N ILE A 5 -49.22 63.95 -42.68
CA ILE A 5 -49.88 62.61 -42.77
C ILE A 5 -49.23 61.45 -41.97
N LEU A 6 -50.03 60.97 -41.01
CA LEU A 6 -50.28 59.58 -40.54
C LEU A 6 -49.17 58.51 -40.68
N PHE A 7 -48.84 57.86 -39.56
CA PHE A 7 -49.05 56.41 -39.31
C PHE A 7 -48.67 56.13 -37.84
N ALA A 8 -49.64 56.00 -36.94
CA ALA A 8 -50.15 54.71 -36.47
C ALA A 8 -49.10 53.86 -35.72
N ILE A 9 -49.26 53.80 -34.40
CA ILE A 9 -49.28 52.59 -33.59
C ILE A 9 -48.19 51.55 -33.92
N PHE A 10 -47.12 51.56 -33.13
CA PHE A 10 -46.41 50.35 -32.69
C PHE A 10 -45.55 50.77 -31.48
N LEU A 11 -46.15 50.95 -30.30
CA LEU A 11 -46.37 49.88 -29.34
C LEU A 11 -45.13 49.00 -29.18
N CYS A 12 -44.42 49.23 -28.08
CA CYS A 12 -43.78 48.17 -27.30
C CYS A 12 -42.86 47.23 -28.09
N SER A 13 -41.71 47.72 -28.55
CA SER A 13 -40.52 46.87 -28.63
C SER A 13 -39.84 46.88 -27.26
N ALA A 14 -40.55 46.33 -26.27
CA ALA A 14 -39.87 45.73 -25.14
C ALA A 14 -38.82 44.80 -25.74
N PHE A 15 -37.55 45.02 -25.39
CA PHE A 15 -36.57 43.97 -25.47
C PHE A 15 -37.20 42.78 -24.74
N ALA A 16 -37.72 41.83 -25.50
CA ALA A 16 -37.95 40.50 -25.01
C ALA A 16 -36.56 40.00 -24.63
N PHE A 17 -36.21 40.20 -23.36
CA PHE A 17 -35.29 39.32 -22.68
C PHE A 17 -35.93 37.95 -22.86
N SER A 18 -35.51 37.22 -23.89
CA SER A 18 -35.70 35.80 -23.91
C SER A 18 -35.02 35.33 -22.64
N SER A 19 -35.83 35.03 -21.63
CA SER A 19 -35.42 34.09 -20.61
C SER A 19 -35.12 32.82 -21.39
N GLU A 20 -33.88 32.68 -21.85
CA GLU A 20 -33.28 31.42 -22.25
C GLU A 20 -33.49 30.53 -21.03
N GLY A 21 -34.61 29.79 -21.04
CA GLY A 21 -34.99 28.94 -19.94
C GLY A 21 -33.82 27.99 -19.75
N LYS A 22 -33.18 28.05 -18.58
CA LYS A 22 -32.01 27.22 -18.30
C LYS A 22 -32.35 25.79 -18.70
N ASP A 23 -31.68 25.29 -19.72
CA ASP A 23 -31.91 23.96 -20.24
C ASP A 23 -31.65 22.95 -19.10
N THR A 24 -32.52 21.96 -18.98
CA THR A 24 -32.45 21.02 -17.86
C THR A 24 -31.43 19.94 -18.17
N LEU A 25 -30.31 19.96 -17.46
CA LEU A 25 -29.22 19.03 -17.69
C LEU A 25 -29.64 17.59 -17.39
N LEU A 26 -29.32 16.68 -18.30
CA LEU A 26 -29.48 15.24 -18.12
C LEU A 26 -28.23 14.67 -17.47
N VAL A 27 -28.36 14.30 -16.19
CA VAL A 27 -27.24 13.82 -15.37
C VAL A 27 -27.34 12.31 -15.24
N GLY A 28 -26.48 11.61 -15.97
CA GLY A 28 -26.37 10.16 -15.92
C GLY A 28 -25.68 9.68 -14.64
N TYR A 29 -26.25 8.66 -14.02
CA TYR A 29 -25.59 7.95 -12.91
C TYR A 29 -25.80 6.43 -12.99
N ALA A 30 -24.80 5.70 -12.51
CA ALA A 30 -24.87 4.27 -12.20
C ALA A 30 -24.52 4.02 -10.73
N PRO A 31 -25.22 3.13 -10.00
CA PRO A 31 -24.88 2.80 -8.61
C PRO A 31 -23.44 2.29 -8.46
N ALA A 32 -22.67 2.90 -7.57
CA ALA A 32 -21.25 2.60 -7.35
C ALA A 32 -20.87 2.91 -5.90
N ALA A 33 -21.14 1.99 -4.97
CA ALA A 33 -20.79 2.17 -3.57
C ALA A 33 -19.26 2.25 -3.37
N PRO A 34 -18.75 3.10 -2.47
CA PRO A 34 -19.47 4.00 -1.56
C PRO A 34 -19.79 5.41 -2.15
N PHE A 35 -19.52 5.65 -3.44
CA PHE A 35 -19.59 6.97 -4.06
C PHE A 35 -21.01 7.40 -4.46
N ILE A 36 -21.79 6.45 -4.97
CA ILE A 36 -23.20 6.63 -5.33
C ILE A 36 -23.96 5.41 -4.80
N ILE A 37 -24.83 5.65 -3.83
CA ILE A 37 -25.65 4.65 -3.14
C ILE A 37 -27.10 5.01 -3.41
N GLU A 38 -27.82 4.11 -4.06
CA GLU A 38 -29.26 4.22 -4.27
C GLU A 38 -29.96 3.43 -3.16
N LYS A 39 -30.57 4.13 -2.19
CA LYS A 39 -31.30 3.49 -1.10
C LYS A 39 -32.71 3.10 -1.53
N GLU A 40 -33.38 4.04 -2.17
CA GLU A 40 -34.75 3.92 -2.70
C GLU A 40 -34.79 4.67 -4.04
N VAL A 41 -35.81 4.40 -4.86
CA VAL A 41 -35.98 5.08 -6.15
C VAL A 41 -36.05 6.60 -5.92
N GLY A 42 -35.10 7.34 -6.46
CA GLY A 42 -34.98 8.79 -6.30
C GLY A 42 -34.25 9.28 -5.05
N ARG A 43 -33.88 8.38 -4.12
CA ARG A 43 -33.08 8.72 -2.93
C ARG A 43 -31.64 8.25 -3.10
N LEU A 44 -30.82 9.17 -3.62
CA LEU A 44 -29.39 8.97 -3.85
C LEU A 44 -28.57 9.55 -2.70
N GLU A 45 -27.55 8.82 -2.27
CA GLU A 45 -26.58 9.23 -1.27
C GLU A 45 -25.15 8.93 -1.75
N GLY A 46 -24.16 9.53 -1.11
CA GLY A 46 -22.74 9.32 -1.43
C GLY A 46 -22.03 10.62 -1.81
N ILE A 47 -20.70 10.57 -1.85
CA ILE A 47 -19.86 11.76 -2.02
C ILE A 47 -20.06 12.42 -3.39
N ASN A 48 -20.26 11.63 -4.45
CA ASN A 48 -20.45 12.18 -5.80
C ASN A 48 -21.82 12.86 -5.95
N VAL A 49 -22.86 12.28 -5.32
CA VAL A 49 -24.21 12.86 -5.30
C VAL A 49 -24.21 14.18 -4.52
N TRP A 50 -23.53 14.19 -3.36
CA TRP A 50 -23.38 15.39 -2.54
C TRP A 50 -22.62 16.50 -3.28
N LEU A 51 -21.51 16.15 -3.94
CA LEU A 51 -20.70 17.08 -4.71
C LEU A 51 -21.50 17.68 -5.87
N TRP A 52 -22.20 16.85 -6.64
CA TRP A 52 -23.04 17.31 -7.73
C TRP A 52 -24.14 18.25 -7.25
N LYS A 53 -24.86 17.87 -6.19
CA LYS A 53 -25.90 18.73 -5.60
C LYS A 53 -25.33 20.09 -5.23
N ARG A 54 -24.17 20.13 -4.57
CA ARG A 54 -23.52 21.39 -4.18
C ARG A 54 -23.16 22.26 -5.39
N VAL A 55 -22.54 21.68 -6.41
CA VAL A 55 -22.16 22.38 -7.64
C VAL A 55 -23.39 22.90 -8.39
N SER A 56 -24.44 22.08 -8.51
CA SER A 56 -25.69 22.47 -9.18
C SER A 56 -26.42 23.60 -8.46
N GLU A 57 -26.40 23.61 -7.12
CA GLU A 57 -26.96 24.68 -6.29
C GLU A 57 -26.17 25.98 -6.45
N ASP A 58 -24.83 25.91 -6.37
CA ASP A 58 -23.95 27.07 -6.48
C ASP A 58 -24.02 27.73 -7.88
N LEU A 59 -24.26 26.95 -8.94
CA LEU A 59 -24.44 27.44 -10.31
C LEU A 59 -25.91 27.70 -10.70
N GLY A 60 -26.86 27.29 -9.86
CA GLY A 60 -28.30 27.35 -10.13
C GLY A 60 -28.70 26.61 -11.41
N LEU A 61 -28.15 25.41 -11.64
CA LEU A 61 -28.43 24.60 -12.82
C LEU A 61 -29.63 23.67 -12.57
N PRO A 62 -30.72 23.75 -13.37
CA PRO A 62 -31.75 22.73 -13.33
C PRO A 62 -31.20 21.43 -13.92
N TYR A 63 -31.48 20.30 -13.28
CA TYR A 63 -31.01 19.00 -13.73
C TYR A 63 -32.01 17.88 -13.43
N THR A 64 -31.96 16.81 -14.22
CA THR A 64 -32.69 15.56 -14.01
C THR A 64 -31.72 14.40 -13.92
N MET A 65 -31.86 13.59 -12.88
CA MET A 65 -31.03 12.40 -12.68
C MET A 65 -31.57 11.22 -13.49
N VAL A 66 -30.73 10.62 -14.34
CA VAL A 66 -31.08 9.48 -15.18
C VAL A 66 -30.28 8.26 -14.74
N ARG A 67 -30.98 7.24 -14.21
CA ARG A 67 -30.37 5.97 -13.83
C ARG A 67 -30.05 5.15 -15.06
N MET A 68 -28.80 4.70 -15.19
CA MET A 68 -28.35 3.87 -16.30
C MET A 68 -27.38 2.79 -15.83
N ASN A 69 -27.13 1.80 -16.68
CA ASN A 69 -26.00 0.89 -16.47
C ASN A 69 -24.69 1.59 -16.85
N PHE A 70 -23.58 1.16 -16.25
CA PHE A 70 -22.28 1.82 -16.43
C PHE A 70 -21.85 1.92 -17.91
N SER A 71 -21.96 0.83 -18.69
CA SER A 71 -21.63 0.85 -20.12
C SER A 71 -22.53 1.80 -20.90
N GLN A 72 -23.85 1.69 -20.69
CA GLN A 72 -24.85 2.50 -21.39
C GLN A 72 -24.68 3.99 -21.09
N MET A 73 -24.29 4.35 -19.87
CA MET A 73 -24.00 5.72 -19.49
C MET A 73 -22.79 6.28 -20.26
N LEU A 74 -21.70 5.51 -20.39
CA LEU A 74 -20.55 5.94 -21.18
C LEU A 74 -20.90 6.09 -22.66
N ASP A 75 -21.68 5.17 -23.22
CA ASP A 75 -22.12 5.23 -24.62
C ASP A 75 -23.09 6.41 -24.84
N SER A 76 -23.98 6.67 -23.89
CA SER A 76 -24.93 7.78 -23.94
C SER A 76 -24.24 9.13 -23.79
N LEU A 77 -23.19 9.22 -22.98
CA LEU A 77 -22.37 10.42 -22.85
C LEU A 77 -21.65 10.73 -24.17
N LYS A 78 -21.07 9.71 -24.82
CA LYS A 78 -20.42 9.86 -26.14
C LYS A 78 -21.40 10.25 -27.23
N ALA A 79 -22.63 9.72 -27.17
CA ALA A 79 -23.68 10.01 -28.13
C ALA A 79 -24.36 11.37 -27.90
N GLY A 80 -24.08 12.06 -26.78
CA GLY A 80 -24.76 13.30 -26.40
C GLY A 80 -26.21 13.11 -25.93
N ASN A 81 -26.59 11.90 -25.54
CA ASN A 81 -27.91 11.60 -24.96
C ASN A 81 -28.01 12.00 -23.48
N ILE A 82 -26.87 12.19 -22.82
CA ILE A 82 -26.75 12.76 -21.48
C ILE A 82 -25.64 13.81 -21.50
N ASP A 83 -25.76 14.84 -20.66
CA ASP A 83 -24.84 15.98 -20.66
C ASP A 83 -23.67 15.76 -19.69
N VAL A 84 -23.96 15.14 -18.53
CA VAL A 84 -22.98 14.99 -17.45
C VAL A 84 -23.06 13.59 -16.84
N CYS A 85 -21.90 13.03 -16.53
CA CYS A 85 -21.75 11.80 -15.76
C CYS A 85 -21.11 12.12 -14.41
N ILE A 86 -21.74 11.70 -13.32
CA ILE A 86 -21.22 11.94 -11.96
C ILE A 86 -20.57 10.70 -11.34
N ASN A 87 -20.35 9.63 -12.11
CA ASN A 87 -19.77 8.40 -11.59
C ASN A 87 -18.28 8.51 -11.25
N PRO A 88 -17.79 7.71 -10.29
CA PRO A 88 -16.36 7.60 -10.05
C PRO A 88 -15.68 6.96 -11.27
N LEU A 89 -15.06 7.79 -12.09
CA LEU A 89 -14.39 7.38 -13.32
C LEU A 89 -12.90 7.64 -13.25
N THR A 90 -12.10 6.61 -13.50
CA THR A 90 -10.66 6.78 -13.72
C THR A 90 -10.43 7.51 -15.03
N ILE A 91 -9.69 8.61 -14.96
CA ILE A 91 -9.21 9.37 -16.11
C ILE A 91 -8.16 8.52 -16.82
N THR A 92 -8.40 8.20 -18.10
CA THR A 92 -7.46 7.45 -18.94
C THR A 92 -7.36 8.12 -20.30
N SER A 93 -6.21 7.97 -20.96
CA SER A 93 -5.96 8.59 -22.27
C SER A 93 -6.98 8.18 -23.32
N ASP A 94 -7.49 6.95 -23.28
CA ASP A 94 -8.50 6.49 -24.23
C ASP A 94 -9.87 7.12 -23.99
N ARG A 95 -10.24 7.36 -22.73
CA ARG A 95 -11.49 8.06 -22.41
C ARG A 95 -11.38 9.55 -22.74
N SER A 96 -10.27 10.20 -22.41
CA SER A 96 -10.08 11.64 -22.68
C SER A 96 -10.08 12.02 -24.16
N LYS A 97 -9.98 11.05 -25.08
CA LYS A 97 -10.15 11.28 -26.52
C LYS A 97 -11.61 11.43 -26.93
N GLU A 98 -12.53 10.86 -26.16
CA GLU A 98 -13.95 10.74 -26.50
C GLU A 98 -14.86 11.53 -25.55
N MET A 99 -14.36 11.95 -24.39
CA MET A 99 -15.09 12.74 -23.40
C MET A 99 -14.16 13.67 -22.62
N GLU A 100 -14.71 14.80 -22.18
CA GLU A 100 -13.99 15.75 -21.34
C GLU A 100 -14.15 15.39 -19.84
N PHE A 101 -13.08 15.61 -19.07
CA PHE A 101 -13.05 15.37 -17.64
C PHE A 101 -12.81 16.69 -16.91
N THR A 102 -13.43 16.84 -15.75
CA THR A 102 -13.07 17.87 -14.79
C THR A 102 -11.75 17.51 -14.11
N ASP A 103 -11.23 18.44 -13.30
CA ASP A 103 -10.16 18.12 -12.36
C ASP A 103 -10.58 16.97 -11.42
N SER A 104 -9.63 16.10 -11.12
CA SER A 104 -9.85 14.97 -10.23
C SER A 104 -10.00 15.47 -8.79
N PHE A 105 -11.13 15.15 -8.16
CA PHE A 105 -11.37 15.41 -6.74
C PHE A 105 -11.03 14.20 -5.84
N TYR A 106 -10.70 13.04 -6.43
CA TYR A 106 -10.41 11.81 -5.69
C TYR A 106 -9.33 10.96 -6.38
N ALA A 107 -8.20 10.78 -5.70
CA ALA A 107 -7.12 9.91 -6.15
C ALA A 107 -7.18 8.55 -5.43
N SER A 108 -7.46 7.48 -6.17
CA SER A 108 -7.43 6.12 -5.62
C SER A 108 -6.01 5.56 -5.63
N HIS A 109 -5.63 4.90 -4.54
CA HIS A 109 -4.39 4.13 -4.47
C HIS A 109 -4.74 2.65 -4.65
N SER A 110 -3.96 1.93 -5.45
CA SER A 110 -4.08 0.49 -5.56
C SER A 110 -3.58 -0.16 -4.26
N THR A 111 -4.47 -0.86 -3.56
CA THR A 111 -4.13 -1.65 -2.38
C THR A 111 -4.56 -3.10 -2.57
N ILE A 112 -3.79 -4.03 -2.00
CA ILE A 112 -4.13 -5.46 -2.01
C ILE A 112 -4.75 -5.79 -0.67
N VAL A 113 -6.01 -6.20 -0.68
CA VAL A 113 -6.70 -6.68 0.52
C VAL A 113 -6.33 -8.15 0.73
N VAL A 114 -5.68 -8.45 1.85
CA VAL A 114 -5.38 -9.83 2.26
C VAL A 114 -6.29 -10.27 3.40
N ALA A 115 -6.72 -11.54 3.37
CA ALA A 115 -7.51 -12.10 4.45
C ALA A 115 -6.74 -12.01 5.79
N LYS A 116 -7.40 -11.50 6.83
CA LYS A 116 -6.82 -11.43 8.18
C LYS A 116 -6.59 -12.85 8.69
N LYS A 117 -5.31 -13.29 8.74
CA LYS A 117 -4.95 -14.57 9.36
C LYS A 117 -5.23 -14.52 10.87
N SER A 118 -5.78 -15.61 11.40
CA SER A 118 -5.99 -15.77 12.84
C SER A 118 -4.65 -15.75 13.60
N SER A 119 -4.64 -15.25 14.84
CA SER A 119 -3.46 -15.24 15.71
C SER A 119 -2.86 -16.65 15.87
N PHE A 120 -3.71 -17.67 15.95
CA PHE A 120 -3.26 -19.07 16.01
C PHE A 120 -2.54 -19.51 14.74
N GLN A 121 -3.04 -19.11 13.57
CA GLN A 121 -2.38 -19.42 12.30
C GLN A 121 -1.03 -18.73 12.17
N LYS A 122 -0.90 -17.50 12.70
CA LYS A 122 0.40 -16.78 12.74
C LYS A 122 1.41 -17.53 13.60
N ILE A 123 1.01 -17.96 14.80
CA ILE A 123 1.88 -18.75 15.69
C ILE A 123 2.24 -20.08 15.04
N LYS A 124 1.28 -20.79 14.45
CA LYS A 124 1.54 -22.04 13.72
C LYS A 124 2.54 -21.83 12.58
N GLN A 125 2.38 -20.77 11.80
CA GLN A 125 3.28 -20.44 10.70
C GLN A 125 4.70 -20.09 11.22
N PHE A 126 4.79 -19.36 12.34
CA PHE A 126 6.06 -19.07 13.00
C PHE A 126 6.77 -20.35 13.46
N VAL A 127 6.07 -21.25 14.16
CA VAL A 127 6.64 -22.53 14.60
C VAL A 127 7.06 -23.38 13.40
N GLN A 128 6.22 -23.46 12.36
CA GLN A 128 6.55 -24.19 11.13
C GLN A 128 7.78 -23.63 10.41
N SER A 129 8.08 -22.34 10.58
CA SER A 129 9.26 -21.71 9.97
C SER A 129 10.57 -22.31 10.49
N PHE A 130 10.62 -22.76 11.76
CA PHE A 130 11.79 -23.45 12.32
C PHE A 130 12.02 -24.84 11.71
N PHE A 131 10.98 -25.48 11.17
CA PHE A 131 11.07 -26.79 10.55
C PHE A 131 11.24 -26.73 9.02
N GLN A 132 11.35 -25.53 8.45
CA GLN A 132 11.66 -25.40 7.03
C GLN A 132 13.11 -25.82 6.76
N LEU A 133 13.32 -26.61 5.71
CA LEU A 133 14.65 -27.12 5.34
C LEU A 133 15.68 -26.01 5.15
N ASN A 134 15.27 -24.84 4.63
CA ASN A 134 16.17 -23.71 4.43
C ASN A 134 16.64 -23.11 5.75
N PHE A 135 15.72 -22.95 6.71
CA PHE A 135 16.05 -22.52 8.06
C PHE A 135 16.98 -23.53 8.74
N LEU A 136 16.62 -24.82 8.68
CA LEU A 136 17.40 -25.89 9.30
C LEU A 136 18.80 -26.00 8.69
N ARG A 137 18.94 -25.84 7.37
CA ARG A 137 20.24 -25.79 6.68
C ARG A 137 21.11 -24.64 7.19
N GLY A 138 20.55 -23.43 7.30
CA GLY A 138 21.27 -22.27 7.83
C GLY A 138 21.69 -22.47 9.29
N PHE A 139 20.78 -22.99 10.12
CA PHE A 139 21.05 -23.32 11.52
C PHE A 139 22.16 -24.37 11.66
N LEU A 140 22.12 -25.45 10.89
CA LEU A 140 23.14 -26.49 10.91
C LEU A 140 24.49 -25.98 10.43
N LEU A 141 24.53 -25.20 9.35
CA LEU A 141 25.77 -24.58 8.86
C LEU A 141 26.39 -23.70 9.95
N LEU A 142 25.59 -22.85 10.59
CA LEU A 142 26.04 -22.02 11.70
C LEU A 142 26.57 -22.86 12.88
N PHE A 143 25.84 -23.91 13.26
CA PHE A 143 26.24 -24.84 14.31
C PHE A 143 27.59 -25.51 14.01
N PHE A 144 27.81 -25.95 12.76
CA PHE A 144 29.10 -26.54 12.36
C PHE A 144 30.25 -25.54 12.38
N ILE A 145 30.02 -24.28 11.98
CA ILE A 145 31.04 -23.22 12.08
C ILE A 145 31.41 -22.99 13.54
N LEU A 146 30.42 -22.81 14.42
CA LEU A 146 30.65 -22.59 15.85
C LEU A 146 31.40 -23.77 16.47
N MET A 147 31.00 -25.00 16.14
CA MET A 147 31.67 -26.20 16.62
C MET A 147 33.11 -26.30 16.09
N PHE A 148 33.37 -25.94 14.82
CA PHE A 148 34.72 -25.90 14.27
C PHE A 148 35.65 -24.94 15.04
N PHE A 149 35.22 -23.68 15.22
CA PHE A 149 36.01 -22.69 15.95
C PHE A 149 36.14 -23.04 17.45
N GLY A 150 35.09 -23.59 18.05
CA GLY A 150 35.10 -24.07 19.43
C GLY A 150 36.09 -25.23 19.64
N ILE A 151 36.13 -26.20 18.72
CA ILE A 151 37.11 -27.29 18.73
C ILE A 151 38.53 -26.74 18.55
N LEU A 152 38.76 -25.81 17.62
CA LEU A 152 40.08 -25.20 17.43
C LEU A 152 40.57 -24.48 18.69
N ALA A 153 39.70 -23.68 19.32
CA ALA A 153 40.04 -23.00 20.57
C ALA A 153 40.36 -24.01 21.67
N TRP A 154 39.53 -25.05 21.83
CA TRP A 154 39.83 -26.12 22.77
C TRP A 154 41.15 -26.83 22.47
N LEU A 155 41.45 -27.17 21.21
CA LEU A 155 42.67 -27.87 20.82
C LEU A 155 43.93 -27.08 21.17
N PHE A 156 43.91 -25.74 20.99
CA PHE A 156 45.03 -24.86 21.31
C PHE A 156 45.14 -24.55 22.80
N GLU A 157 44.02 -24.43 23.50
CA GLU A 157 43.98 -24.01 24.90
C GLU A 157 44.07 -25.17 25.89
N ARG A 158 43.63 -26.39 25.57
CA ARG A 158 43.54 -27.54 26.50
C ARG A 158 44.84 -27.90 27.23
N ARG A 159 46.00 -27.52 26.70
CA ARG A 159 47.32 -27.79 27.32
C ARG A 159 47.83 -26.63 28.17
N LYS A 160 47.50 -25.38 27.82
CA LYS A 160 48.09 -24.16 28.42
C LYS A 160 47.10 -23.36 29.26
N ASN A 161 45.81 -23.61 29.10
CA ASN A 161 44.73 -22.96 29.85
C ASN A 161 43.66 -23.98 30.29
N PRO A 162 44.03 -24.98 31.11
CA PRO A 162 43.09 -26.03 31.53
C PRO A 162 41.99 -25.54 32.49
N GLN A 163 42.16 -24.35 33.08
CA GLN A 163 41.17 -23.72 33.96
C GLN A 163 39.92 -23.30 33.17
N ASP A 164 40.11 -22.66 32.01
CA ASP A 164 39.01 -22.16 31.18
C ASP A 164 38.56 -23.22 30.14
N PHE A 165 39.50 -24.04 29.66
CA PHE A 165 39.27 -25.09 28.65
C PHE A 165 39.68 -26.46 29.19
N ARG A 166 38.70 -27.18 29.76
CA ARG A 166 38.95 -28.45 30.46
C ARG A 166 39.45 -29.56 29.51
N PRO A 167 40.23 -30.55 29.98
CA PRO A 167 40.59 -31.70 29.16
C PRO A 167 39.39 -32.65 28.91
N GLY A 168 39.49 -33.44 27.84
CA GLY A 168 38.46 -34.42 27.44
C GLY A 168 37.19 -33.79 26.84
N ALA A 169 36.11 -34.57 26.79
CA ALA A 169 34.84 -34.16 26.16
C ALA A 169 34.20 -32.92 26.79
N LYS A 170 34.47 -32.65 28.07
CA LYS A 170 33.97 -31.44 28.76
C LYS A 170 34.52 -30.16 28.16
N GLY A 171 35.74 -30.18 27.63
CA GLY A 171 36.33 -29.01 26.99
C GLY A 171 35.83 -28.71 25.58
N LEU A 172 35.29 -29.71 24.88
CA LEU A 172 34.58 -29.47 23.62
C LEU A 172 33.34 -28.59 23.85
N TRP A 173 32.61 -28.85 24.95
CA TRP A 173 31.51 -27.99 25.39
C TRP A 173 31.99 -26.60 25.81
N ASP A 174 33.16 -26.51 26.46
CA ASP A 174 33.75 -25.22 26.82
C ASP A 174 34.11 -24.39 25.60
N GLY A 175 34.67 -25.02 24.57
CA GLY A 175 34.96 -24.41 23.27
C GLY A 175 33.71 -23.99 22.51
N LEU A 176 32.67 -24.84 22.47
CA LEU A 176 31.40 -24.51 21.84
C LEU A 176 30.73 -23.32 22.54
N TRP A 177 30.64 -23.34 23.88
CA TRP A 177 30.11 -22.22 24.67
C TRP A 177 30.86 -20.93 24.38
N TRP A 178 32.19 -20.97 24.41
CA TRP A 178 33.03 -19.82 24.08
C TRP A 178 32.77 -19.30 22.66
N SER A 179 32.66 -20.19 21.67
CA SER A 179 32.40 -19.80 20.29
C SER A 179 31.02 -19.13 20.11
N VAL A 180 30.00 -19.62 20.82
CA VAL A 180 28.65 -19.04 20.82
C VAL A 180 28.67 -17.63 21.42
N VAL A 181 29.25 -17.47 22.60
CA VAL A 181 29.34 -16.17 23.32
C VAL A 181 30.15 -15.14 22.53
N THR A 182 31.19 -15.59 21.83
CA THR A 182 32.03 -14.74 20.98
C THR A 182 31.27 -14.33 19.72
N LEU A 183 30.58 -15.26 19.05
CA LEU A 183 29.77 -14.97 17.87
C LEU A 183 28.63 -14.00 18.21
N THR A 184 27.91 -14.22 19.30
CA THR A 184 26.79 -13.34 19.72
C THR A 184 27.25 -11.99 20.26
N THR A 185 28.56 -11.72 20.30
CA THR A 185 29.16 -10.49 20.81
C THR A 185 28.86 -10.18 22.28
N VAL A 186 28.26 -11.14 23.01
CA VAL A 186 27.93 -10.97 24.44
C VAL A 186 29.21 -10.86 25.27
N GLY A 187 30.21 -11.69 24.96
CA GLY A 187 31.56 -11.55 25.52
C GLY A 187 31.63 -11.56 27.03
N TYR A 188 30.98 -12.53 27.71
CA TYR A 188 30.97 -12.64 29.18
C TYR A 188 32.36 -12.61 29.83
N GLY A 189 33.41 -12.97 29.09
CA GLY A 189 34.79 -12.98 29.58
C GLY A 189 35.08 -14.12 30.56
N ASP A 190 34.13 -15.03 30.76
CA ASP A 190 34.24 -16.23 31.60
C ASP A 190 35.27 -17.22 31.05
N LYS A 191 35.40 -17.29 29.72
CA LYS A 191 36.42 -18.09 29.02
C LYS A 191 37.11 -17.25 27.96
N ALA A 192 38.43 -17.25 27.96
CA ALA A 192 39.23 -16.51 26.99
C ALA A 192 40.47 -17.30 26.55
N PRO A 193 40.75 -17.41 25.24
CA PRO A 193 41.98 -18.01 24.76
C PRO A 193 43.21 -17.21 25.19
N LYS A 194 44.18 -17.88 25.83
CA LYS A 194 45.42 -17.25 26.32
C LYS A 194 46.58 -17.49 25.35
N THR A 195 46.55 -18.56 24.57
CA THR A 195 47.60 -18.91 23.61
C THR A 195 47.58 -18.02 22.38
N ARG A 196 48.74 -17.87 21.72
CA ARG A 196 48.85 -17.12 20.46
C ARG A 196 47.90 -17.65 19.39
N MET A 197 47.85 -18.98 19.22
CA MET A 197 46.95 -19.63 18.24
C MET A 197 45.48 -19.48 18.62
N GLY A 198 45.14 -19.62 19.91
CA GLY A 198 43.78 -19.39 20.39
C GLY A 198 43.29 -17.97 20.16
N LYS A 199 44.16 -16.95 20.32
CA LYS A 199 43.84 -15.56 19.99
C LYS A 199 43.63 -15.32 18.49
N ILE A 200 44.39 -16.00 17.63
CA ILE A 200 44.16 -15.96 16.17
C ILE A 200 42.80 -16.57 15.83
N THR A 201 42.45 -17.72 16.43
CA THR A 201 41.13 -18.34 16.28
C THR A 201 40.00 -17.41 16.73
N ALA A 202 40.19 -16.70 17.86
CA ALA A 202 39.25 -15.71 18.35
C ALA A 202 39.05 -14.55 17.36
N LEU A 203 40.15 -13.99 16.84
CA LEU A 203 40.11 -12.92 15.85
C LEU A 203 39.35 -13.34 14.58
N ALA A 204 39.65 -14.54 14.08
CA ALA A 204 38.99 -15.09 12.89
C ALA A 204 37.47 -15.28 13.11
N LEU A 205 37.07 -15.79 14.28
CA LEU A 205 35.67 -15.92 14.64
C LEU A 205 34.97 -14.56 14.74
N CYS A 206 35.61 -13.55 15.33
CA CYS A 206 35.07 -12.19 15.40
C CYS A 206 34.87 -11.57 14.01
N LEU A 207 35.84 -11.72 13.10
CA LEU A 207 35.71 -11.23 11.72
C LEU A 207 34.55 -11.92 10.98
N GLN A 208 34.41 -13.24 11.16
CA GLN A 208 33.31 -14.00 10.59
C GLN A 208 31.95 -13.58 11.18
N ALA A 209 31.89 -13.30 12.49
CA ALA A 209 30.70 -12.77 13.13
C ALA A 209 30.30 -11.41 12.52
N CYS A 210 31.24 -10.48 12.40
CA CYS A 210 30.99 -9.17 11.79
C CYS A 210 30.48 -9.30 10.35
N TYR A 211 30.99 -10.25 9.56
CA TYR A 211 30.47 -10.52 8.22
C TYR A 211 29.04 -11.05 8.25
N LEU A 212 28.74 -12.00 9.16
CA LEU A 212 27.42 -12.62 9.28
C LEU A 212 26.32 -11.62 9.71
N PHE A 213 26.64 -10.68 10.60
CA PHE A 213 25.68 -9.67 11.10
C PHE A 213 25.55 -8.41 10.24
N ARG A 214 26.30 -8.30 9.14
CA ARG A 214 26.26 -7.13 8.26
C ARG A 214 25.30 -7.30 7.06
N ALA A 215 24.55 -8.40 7.01
CA ALA A 215 23.44 -8.62 6.07
C ALA A 215 22.10 -8.27 6.72
#